data_AF-A0A5J5VGN3-F1
#
_entry.id   AF-A0A5J5VGN3-F1
#
_cell.length_a   1.000
_cell.length_b   1.000
_cell.length_c   1.000
_cell.angle_alpha   90.00
_cell.angle_beta   90.00
_cell.angle_gamma   90.00
#
_symmetry.space_group_name_H-M   'P 1'
#
loop_
_entity.id
_entity.type
_entity.pdbx_description
1 polymer ?
#
loop_
_entity_poly.entity_id
_entity_poly.type
_entity_poly.pdbx_seq_one_letter_code
_entity_poly.pdbx_strand_id
1 'polypeptide(L)' 'MSSLRNAISRRAHKERAQPSSRKKFGLLEKHKDYVVHPKVFHKKEEMLQKLKEKFL' A
#
# COMPACT_ATOMS: atom_id res chain seq x y z
N MET A 1 30.18 0.73 -4.75
CA MET A 1 29.22 1.28 -5.73
C MET A 1 29.41 0.54 -7.05
N SER A 2 28.48 -0.34 -7.46
CA SER A 2 28.66 -1.09 -8.72
C SER A 2 28.34 -0.18 -9.92
N SER A 3 29.37 0.19 -10.69
CA SER A 3 29.31 1.10 -11.85
C SER A 3 28.45 0.60 -13.02
N LEU A 4 28.14 -0.70 -13.08
CA LEU A 4 27.38 -1.32 -14.17
C LEU A 4 25.90 -1.60 -13.83
N ARG A 5 25.39 -1.08 -12.71
CA ARG A 5 24.03 -1.37 -12.21
C ARG A 5 22.92 -0.99 -13.20
N ASN A 6 23.15 0.02 -14.04
CA ASN A 6 22.19 0.54 -15.02
C ASN A 6 22.54 0.15 -16.46
N ALA A 7 23.74 -0.41 -16.71
CA ALA A 7 24.20 -0.79 -18.04
C ALA A 7 23.61 -2.13 -18.52
N ILE A 8 23.15 -2.96 -17.59
CA ILE A 8 22.55 -4.27 -17.87
C ILE A 8 21.11 -4.26 -17.35
N SER A 9 20.14 -4.44 -18.25
CA SER A 9 18.74 -4.57 -17.86
C SER A 9 18.54 -5.80 -16.98
N ARG A 10 17.85 -5.65 -15.86
CA ARG A 10 17.49 -6.78 -14.97
C ARG A 10 16.07 -7.20 -15.25
N ARG A 11 15.81 -8.51 -15.11
CA ARG A 11 14.46 -9.04 -15.21
C ARG A 11 13.56 -8.43 -14.15
N ALA A 12 12.42 -7.90 -14.57
CA ALA A 12 11.37 -7.47 -13.65
C ALA A 12 10.66 -8.68 -13.02
N HIS A 13 10.47 -8.65 -11.71
CA HIS A 13 9.66 -9.63 -10.99
C HIS A 13 8.20 -9.16 -11.00
N LYS A 14 7.33 -9.89 -11.73
CA LYS A 14 5.90 -9.60 -11.79
C LYS A 14 5.21 -10.00 -10.49
N GLU A 15 4.20 -9.24 -10.10
CA GLU A 15 3.37 -9.54 -8.94
C GLU A 15 2.36 -10.64 -9.25
N ARG A 16 2.00 -11.46 -8.24
CA ARG A 16 1.01 -12.53 -8.38
C ARG A 16 -0.42 -12.01 -8.16
N ALA A 17 -1.37 -12.53 -8.94
CA ALA A 17 -2.80 -12.30 -8.75
C ALA A 17 -3.38 -13.09 -7.56
N GLN A 18 -4.62 -12.75 -7.16
CA GLN A 18 -5.40 -13.52 -6.19
C GLN A 18 -5.71 -14.93 -6.76
N PRO A 19 -5.55 -16.02 -5.97
CA PRO A 19 -5.95 -17.35 -6.41
C PRO A 19 -7.42 -17.42 -6.82
N SER A 20 -7.72 -18.23 -7.84
CA SER A 20 -9.07 -18.37 -8.40
C SER A 20 -10.13 -18.72 -7.36
N SER A 21 -9.81 -19.63 -6.44
CA SER A 21 -10.69 -20.05 -5.33
C SER A 21 -11.03 -18.94 -4.35
N ARG A 22 -10.24 -17.86 -4.31
CA ARG A 22 -10.39 -16.73 -3.39
C ARG A 22 -10.82 -15.43 -4.07
N LYS A 23 -11.20 -15.48 -5.35
CA LYS A 23 -11.69 -14.31 -6.11
C LYS A 23 -12.87 -13.59 -5.44
N LYS A 24 -13.70 -14.29 -4.66
CA LYS A 24 -14.83 -13.71 -3.93
C LYS A 24 -14.44 -12.59 -2.95
N PHE A 25 -13.18 -12.56 -2.50
CA PHE A 25 -12.67 -11.53 -1.60
C PHE A 25 -12.07 -10.32 -2.31
N GLY A 26 -12.16 -10.27 -3.65
CA GLY A 26 -11.61 -9.19 -4.45
C GLY A 26 -10.10 -9.29 -4.66
N LEU A 27 -9.45 -8.14 -4.82
CA LEU A 27 -8.03 -8.03 -5.12
C LEU A 27 -7.16 -8.47 -3.94
N LEU A 28 -6.00 -9.06 -4.23
CA LEU A 28 -5.03 -9.45 -3.21
C LEU A 28 -4.14 -8.25 -2.90
N GLU A 29 -4.44 -7.56 -1.79
CA GLU A 29 -3.62 -6.43 -1.30
C GLU A 29 -2.15 -6.83 -1.14
N LYS A 30 -1.27 -5.97 -1.61
CA LYS A 30 0.19 -6.10 -1.48
C LYS A 30 0.70 -5.11 -0.46
N HIS A 31 1.98 -5.26 -0.11
CA HIS A 31 2.60 -4.34 0.84
C HIS A 31 2.52 -2.88 0.40
N LYS A 32 2.57 -2.59 -0.90
CA LYS A 32 2.42 -1.23 -1.44
C LYS A 32 1.04 -0.65 -1.10
N ASP A 33 -0.01 -1.45 -1.24
CA ASP A 33 -1.38 -1.06 -0.89
C ASP A 33 -1.46 -0.89 0.62
N TYR A 34 -1.01 -1.90 1.39
CA TYR A 34 -0.99 -1.90 2.85
C TYR A 34 -0.35 -0.64 3.43
N VAL A 35 0.79 -0.17 2.89
CA VAL A 35 1.47 1.03 3.39
C VAL A 35 0.63 2.31 3.24
N VAL A 36 -0.31 2.35 2.30
CA VAL A 36 -1.22 3.50 2.10
C VAL A 36 -2.36 3.49 3.13
N HIS A 37 -2.82 2.31 3.58
CA HIS A 37 -3.98 2.20 4.47
C HIS A 37 -3.79 2.90 5.83
N PRO A 38 -2.70 2.68 6.60
CA PRO A 38 -2.46 3.37 7.87
C PRO A 38 -2.41 4.90 7.72
N LYS A 39 -1.82 5.40 6.62
CA LYS A 39 -1.73 6.85 6.39
C LYS A 39 -3.12 7.48 6.23
N VAL A 40 -4.02 6.81 5.51
CA VAL A 40 -5.40 7.28 5.34
C VAL A 40 -6.18 7.15 6.65
N PHE A 41 -5.98 6.05 7.38
CA PHE A 41 -6.62 5.84 8.67
C PHE A 41 -6.23 6.92 9.68
N HIS A 42 -4.93 7.16 9.90
CA HIS A 42 -4.46 8.17 10.85
C HIS A 42 -4.88 9.58 10.48
N LYS A 43 -4.89 9.93 9.18
CA LYS A 43 -5.45 11.22 8.73
C LYS A 43 -6.92 11.38 9.14
N LYS A 44 -7.73 10.34 9.01
CA LYS A 44 -9.15 10.37 9.43
C LYS A 44 -9.27 10.49 10.95
N GLU A 45 -8.45 9.76 11.68
CA GLU A 45 -8.40 9.80 13.14
C GLU A 45 -8.03 11.20 13.66
N GLU A 46 -6.98 11.81 13.12
CA GLU A 46 -6.56 13.19 13.45
C GLU A 46 -7.66 14.22 13.14
N MET A 47 -8.35 14.08 12.00
CA MET A 47 -9.47 14.96 11.67
C MET A 47 -10.62 14.83 12.67
N LEU A 48 -10.99 13.61 13.04
CA LEU A 48 -12.04 13.36 14.04
C LEU A 48 -11.65 13.91 15.41
N GLN A 49 -10.39 13.76 15.81
CA GLN A 49 -9.90 14.30 17.07
C GLN A 49 -10.01 15.83 17.11
N LYS A 50 -9.55 16.52 16.06
CA LYS A 50 -9.65 17.99 15.96
C LYS A 50 -11.10 18.47 15.98
N LEU A 51 -12.03 17.73 15.37
CA LEU A 51 -13.45 18.06 15.44
C LEU A 51 -13.98 17.91 16.87
N LYS A 52 -13.65 16.82 17.57
CA LYS A 52 -14.04 16.62 18.97
C LYS A 52 -13.53 17.74 19.87
N GLU A 53 -12.26 18.12 19.72
CA GLU A 53 -11.64 19.23 20.48
C GLU A 53 -12.29 20.59 20.20
N LYS A 54 -12.91 20.79 19.03
CA LYS A 54 -13.65 22.03 18.70
C LYS A 54 -15.08 22.07 19.25
N PHE A 55 -15.68 20.90 19.47
CA PHE A 55 -17.05 20.78 19.98
C PHE A 55 -17.11 20.72 21.51
N LEU A 56 -15.98 20.37 22.15
CA LEU A 56 -15.75 20.52 23.59
C LEU A 56 -15.28 21.94 23.90
#